data_AF-R9MGQ5-F1
#
_entry.id   AF-R9MGQ5-F1
#
_cell.length_a   1.000
_cell.length_b   1.000
_cell.length_c   1.000
_cell.angle_alpha   90.00
_cell.angle_beta   90.00
_cell.angle_gamma   90.00
#
_symmetry.space_group_name_H-M   'P 1'
#
loop_
_entity.id
_entity.type
_entity.pdbx_description
1 polymer ?
#
loop_
_entity_poly.entity_id
_entity_poly.type
_entity_poly.pdbx_seq_one_letter_code
_entity_poly.pdbx_strand_id
1 'polypeptide(L)'
;MNAHSAKKTFLSLLLILSLCLDIAMTAHAGEYPAQSSADLESPGNFSSASDTSPGDMDENDSSDETAPDGSSSDKDNANTDSAGDGSSGGNTAPDNDSSADTSSGDDSSEESFAEENTLAEDAPSAKLPADETDCKADGEMDSLSAGGAAPETELTPSAAESETTFITLSAAGDCTLGIDSRYSHNFNKYYKKKGDRYFLKKVSPIFSQDDITIVNFEGTLTSNKKRARKTFTFKGPKKYVSILKKGSVEVVNLANNHSKDYGKSSLTDTQSTLRKNNIGYCRSTVISYQTVNDVKMAFLGFNALERITKSQIRSGIVQAKKNKAKIIVVSFHWGVERKYYPNTKQKSLGHYAIDCGASLVLGHHPHVLQGIEKYNGRYIVYSLGNFCFGGNSNPKDKDTMIFQQKFSIKGGKLQPENNAKIIPCSLSSHKKTNDFQPRILSGSEKKQLIKKMNKLSRKLKVSISSSGKLN
;
A
#
# COMPACT_ATOMS: atom_id res chain seq x y z
N MET A 1 -23.66 7.80 -20.96
CA MET A 1 -22.55 7.74 -19.98
C MET A 1 -23.09 7.23 -18.66
N ASN A 2 -22.44 6.25 -18.01
CA ASN A 2 -22.96 5.63 -16.79
C ASN A 2 -22.49 6.38 -15.51
N ALA A 3 -23.32 6.39 -14.46
CA ALA A 3 -23.25 7.35 -13.35
C ALA A 3 -21.95 7.28 -12.52
N HIS A 4 -21.24 6.15 -12.53
CA HIS A 4 -19.97 5.99 -11.81
C HIS A 4 -18.80 6.71 -12.51
N SER A 5 -18.73 6.63 -13.85
CA SER A 5 -17.73 7.36 -14.64
C SER A 5 -17.99 8.86 -14.54
N ALA A 6 -19.26 9.28 -14.70
CA ALA A 6 -19.68 10.67 -14.52
C ALA A 6 -19.28 11.23 -13.14
N LYS A 7 -19.40 10.44 -12.05
CA LYS A 7 -18.95 10.85 -10.71
C LYS A 7 -17.42 11.01 -10.60
N LYS A 8 -16.60 10.12 -11.18
CA LYS A 8 -15.13 10.32 -11.20
C LYS A 8 -14.75 11.57 -12.00
N THR A 9 -15.31 11.75 -13.20
CA THR A 9 -15.07 12.93 -14.04
C THR A 9 -15.50 14.23 -13.35
N PHE A 10 -16.67 14.27 -12.73
CA PHE A 10 -17.18 15.44 -12.02
C PHE A 10 -16.36 15.79 -10.77
N LEU A 11 -15.95 14.78 -9.97
CA LEU A 11 -15.02 15.01 -8.86
C LEU A 11 -13.65 15.49 -9.34
N SER A 12 -13.14 14.98 -10.47
CA SER A 12 -11.88 15.45 -11.05
C SER A 12 -11.99 16.88 -11.59
N LEU A 13 -13.14 17.27 -12.15
CA LEU A 13 -13.42 18.66 -12.55
C LEU A 13 -13.44 19.61 -11.34
N LEU A 14 -14.14 19.24 -10.27
CA LEU A 14 -14.13 20.01 -9.00
C LEU A 14 -12.73 20.08 -8.38
N LEU A 15 -11.91 19.02 -8.49
CA LEU A 15 -10.55 19.04 -7.98
C LEU A 15 -9.66 20.01 -8.77
N ILE A 16 -9.82 20.05 -10.10
CA ILE A 16 -9.13 21.00 -10.98
C ILE A 16 -9.56 22.44 -10.66
N LEU A 17 -10.87 22.71 -10.58
CA LEU A 17 -11.42 24.01 -10.19
C LEU A 17 -10.91 24.48 -8.81
N SER A 18 -10.86 23.57 -7.82
CA SER A 18 -10.29 23.88 -6.50
C SER A 18 -8.80 24.20 -6.56
N LEU A 19 -8.02 23.50 -7.39
CA LEU A 19 -6.60 23.79 -7.61
C LEU A 19 -6.37 25.12 -8.35
N CYS A 20 -7.25 25.48 -9.29
CA CYS A 20 -7.23 26.79 -9.94
C CYS A 20 -7.54 27.92 -8.96
N LEU A 21 -8.50 27.73 -8.04
CA LEU A 21 -8.78 28.70 -6.97
C LEU A 21 -7.60 28.85 -5.99
N ASP A 22 -7.00 27.75 -5.53
CA ASP A 22 -5.80 27.78 -4.67
C ASP A 22 -4.67 28.60 -5.33
N ILE A 23 -4.42 28.36 -6.63
CA ILE A 23 -3.39 29.09 -7.40
C ILE A 23 -3.74 30.57 -7.53
N ALA A 24 -4.99 30.91 -7.89
CA ALA A 24 -5.43 32.29 -8.02
C ALA A 24 -5.31 33.08 -6.70
N MET A 25 -5.67 32.46 -5.57
CA MET A 25 -5.51 33.12 -4.26
C MET A 25 -4.04 33.29 -3.85
N THR A 26 -3.14 32.36 -4.19
CA THR A 26 -1.70 32.59 -4.00
C THR A 26 -1.12 33.68 -4.91
N ALA A 27 -1.76 33.98 -6.04
CA ALA A 27 -1.36 35.06 -6.95
C ALA A 27 -1.91 36.45 -6.55
N HIS A 28 -2.75 36.53 -5.51
CA HIS A 28 -3.33 37.79 -4.97
C HIS A 28 -2.79 38.14 -3.57
N ALA A 29 -1.72 37.47 -3.13
CA ALA A 29 -1.07 37.68 -1.82
C ALA A 29 0.26 38.46 -1.92
N GLY A 30 0.50 39.14 -3.04
CA GLY A 30 1.57 40.12 -3.22
C GLY A 30 0.98 41.53 -3.38
N GLU A 31 1.75 42.53 -2.96
CA GLU A 31 1.41 43.97 -3.03
C GLU A 31 0.25 44.44 -2.11
N TYR A 32 0.58 44.82 -0.87
CA TYR A 32 0.18 46.11 -0.26
C TYR A 32 1.12 46.42 0.93
N PRO A 33 1.70 47.63 1.04
CA PRO A 33 2.56 48.01 2.17
C PRO A 33 1.75 48.50 3.39
N ALA A 34 2.38 48.52 4.55
CA ALA A 34 1.75 48.95 5.81
C ALA A 34 1.70 50.48 5.98
N GLN A 35 0.71 50.95 6.74
CA GLN A 35 0.73 52.25 7.42
C GLN A 35 0.26 52.12 8.87
N SER A 36 0.68 53.08 9.69
CA SER A 36 0.47 53.14 11.14
C SER A 36 -0.21 54.43 11.56
N SER A 37 -1.11 54.34 12.53
CA SER A 37 -1.50 55.44 13.41
C SER A 37 -1.99 54.87 14.74
N ALA A 38 -2.03 55.69 15.79
CA ALA A 38 -2.07 55.25 17.18
C ALA A 38 -3.32 55.71 17.94
N ASP A 39 -3.45 55.19 19.16
CA ASP A 39 -4.09 55.73 20.37
C ASP A 39 -5.50 56.33 20.30
N LEU A 40 -6.38 55.81 21.16
CA LEU A 40 -7.29 56.62 21.98
C LEU A 40 -7.68 55.85 23.25
N GLU A 41 -8.07 56.59 24.29
CA GLU A 41 -8.00 56.13 25.68
C GLU A 41 -9.27 55.42 26.21
N SER A 42 -9.12 54.75 27.37
CA SER A 42 -10.22 54.30 28.24
C SER A 42 -10.34 55.25 29.44
N PRO A 43 -11.54 55.44 30.01
CA PRO A 43 -11.79 54.76 31.29
C PRO A 43 -13.23 54.26 31.49
N GLY A 44 -13.42 53.28 32.40
CA GLY A 44 -14.75 52.78 32.76
C GLY A 44 -14.72 51.62 33.79
N ASN A 45 -14.43 51.93 35.05
CA ASN A 45 -14.31 50.95 36.14
C ASN A 45 -15.62 50.82 36.96
N PHE A 46 -16.01 49.60 37.35
CA PHE A 46 -16.93 49.34 38.47
C PHE A 46 -16.69 47.94 39.07
N SER A 47 -16.98 47.76 40.36
CA SER A 47 -16.57 46.59 41.17
C SER A 47 -17.69 46.09 42.13
N SER A 48 -17.34 45.26 43.13
CA SER A 48 -18.19 44.47 44.07
C SER A 48 -18.91 43.26 43.42
N ALA A 49 -18.95 42.03 43.97
CA ALA A 49 -18.99 41.48 45.36
C ALA A 49 -20.42 41.49 45.96
N SER A 50 -20.88 40.54 46.79
CA SER A 50 -20.31 39.33 47.43
C SER A 50 -21.41 38.28 47.71
N ASP A 51 -21.07 37.19 48.45
CA ASP A 51 -21.99 36.34 49.26
C ASP A 51 -22.99 35.40 48.53
N THR A 52 -23.44 34.27 49.10
CA THR A 52 -23.07 33.53 50.33
C THR A 52 -23.28 32.01 50.15
N SER A 53 -22.75 31.19 51.08
CA SER A 53 -23.27 29.85 51.43
C SER A 53 -23.72 29.86 52.90
N PRO A 54 -24.56 28.92 53.37
CA PRO A 54 -24.00 27.77 54.10
C PRO A 54 -24.82 26.45 54.05
N GLY A 55 -24.20 25.38 54.60
CA GLY A 55 -24.86 24.30 55.36
C GLY A 55 -25.58 23.19 54.60
N ASP A 56 -25.63 21.93 55.08
CA ASP A 56 -24.93 21.26 56.20
C ASP A 56 -24.72 19.78 55.81
N MET A 57 -23.56 19.18 56.08
CA MET A 57 -23.27 18.22 57.18
C MET A 57 -24.26 17.07 57.38
N ASP A 58 -23.74 15.83 57.30
CA ASP A 58 -23.90 14.81 58.36
C ASP A 58 -22.76 13.76 58.25
N GLU A 59 -22.44 13.07 59.35
CA GLU A 59 -21.18 12.30 59.52
C GLU A 59 -21.36 10.76 59.66
N ASN A 60 -20.35 10.08 60.24
CA ASN A 60 -20.30 8.69 60.74
C ASN A 60 -20.14 7.52 59.72
N ASP A 61 -19.32 6.48 59.98
CA ASP A 61 -18.35 6.23 61.09
C ASP A 61 -17.20 5.27 60.62
N SER A 62 -16.22 5.11 61.51
CA SER A 62 -15.06 4.20 61.59
C SER A 62 -15.41 2.68 61.61
N SER A 63 -14.51 1.69 61.77
CA SER A 63 -13.14 1.63 62.34
C SER A 63 -12.36 0.36 61.90
N ASP A 64 -11.02 0.40 62.03
CA ASP A 64 -10.01 -0.66 62.35
C ASP A 64 -10.04 -2.06 61.65
N GLU A 65 -9.00 -2.90 61.56
CA GLU A 65 -7.59 -2.99 62.05
C GLU A 65 -6.79 -3.87 61.00
N THR A 66 -5.50 -4.26 61.01
CA THR A 66 -4.27 -4.17 61.87
C THR A 66 -3.01 -4.29 60.96
N ALA A 67 -1.80 -4.26 61.54
CA ALA A 67 -0.55 -4.83 60.96
C ALA A 67 0.12 -5.79 61.99
N PRO A 68 1.13 -6.62 61.64
CA PRO A 68 2.56 -6.22 61.61
C PRO A 68 3.27 -6.67 60.31
N ASP A 69 4.38 -6.09 59.82
CA ASP A 69 5.69 -5.66 60.39
C ASP A 69 6.78 -6.76 60.38
N GLY A 70 8.04 -6.35 60.10
CA GLY A 70 9.21 -7.21 59.89
C GLY A 70 10.39 -6.51 59.21
N SER A 71 11.33 -5.99 60.01
CA SER A 71 12.62 -5.41 59.59
C SER A 71 13.70 -6.52 59.36
N SER A 72 14.99 -6.32 59.01
CA SER A 72 15.92 -5.17 58.91
C SER A 72 17.06 -5.54 57.90
N SER A 73 18.23 -4.90 57.68
CA SER A 73 18.96 -3.77 58.29
C SER A 73 20.01 -3.16 57.31
N ASP A 74 20.75 -2.12 57.75
CA ASP A 74 22.14 -1.71 57.40
C ASP A 74 22.52 -1.28 55.95
N LYS A 75 23.28 -0.19 55.67
CA LYS A 75 24.45 0.51 56.30
C LYS A 75 25.81 -0.13 55.98
N ASP A 76 26.90 0.62 55.73
CA ASP A 76 27.16 2.07 55.65
C ASP A 76 28.42 2.35 54.78
N ASN A 77 28.70 3.65 54.53
CA ASN A 77 30.03 4.31 54.50
C ASN A 77 30.38 5.15 53.24
N ALA A 78 31.26 6.15 53.41
CA ALA A 78 31.53 7.26 52.47
C ALA A 78 33.03 7.67 52.42
N ASN A 79 33.33 8.83 51.81
CA ASN A 79 34.61 9.57 51.81
C ASN A 79 35.79 8.96 50.97
N THR A 80 36.76 9.70 50.42
CA THR A 80 37.01 11.18 50.28
C THR A 80 38.08 11.49 49.20
N ASP A 81 38.13 12.76 48.73
CA ASP A 81 39.35 13.54 48.35
C ASP A 81 40.31 13.12 47.21
N SER A 82 41.17 13.98 46.61
CA SER A 82 41.07 15.43 46.26
C SER A 82 42.26 15.90 45.36
N ALA A 83 42.02 16.92 44.51
CA ALA A 83 42.94 17.98 44.01
C ALA A 83 44.28 17.72 43.23
N GLY A 84 44.71 18.75 42.47
CA GLY A 84 46.02 18.88 41.76
C GLY A 84 45.94 18.61 40.24
N ASP A 85 46.03 19.55 39.29
CA ASP A 85 46.99 20.66 38.97
C ASP A 85 48.31 20.21 38.27
N GLY A 86 48.83 21.00 37.32
CA GLY A 86 50.05 20.67 36.54
C GLY A 86 50.17 21.28 35.13
N SER A 87 50.42 22.59 35.04
CA SER A 87 50.43 23.40 33.80
C SER A 87 51.59 23.16 32.78
N SER A 88 51.29 23.43 31.50
CA SER A 88 52.18 24.02 30.45
C SER A 88 53.27 23.18 29.72
N GLY A 89 53.59 23.64 28.49
CA GLY A 89 54.68 23.16 27.63
C GLY A 89 54.21 22.83 26.21
N GLY A 90 54.81 23.43 25.17
CA GLY A 90 54.46 23.15 23.76
C GLY A 90 55.50 23.71 22.77
N ASN A 91 55.34 23.47 21.46
CA ASN A 91 56.10 24.20 20.44
C ASN A 91 55.53 24.13 19.01
N THR A 92 55.72 25.25 18.28
CA THR A 92 55.97 25.43 16.82
C THR A 92 55.53 24.38 15.77
N ALA A 93 54.74 24.86 14.80
CA ALA A 93 54.76 24.44 13.38
C ALA A 93 56.02 25.05 12.66
N PRO A 94 56.34 24.82 11.35
CA PRO A 94 55.46 24.47 10.21
C PRO A 94 56.04 23.46 9.17
N ASP A 95 55.28 23.16 8.11
CA ASP A 95 55.61 23.42 6.68
C ASP A 95 54.89 22.51 5.65
N ASN A 96 55.00 22.87 4.35
CA ASN A 96 54.42 22.20 3.17
C ASN A 96 55.18 20.88 2.83
N ASP A 97 54.79 19.98 1.90
CA ASP A 97 54.21 20.20 0.56
C ASP A 97 53.63 18.92 -0.11
N SER A 98 52.99 19.14 -1.26
CA SER A 98 52.63 18.28 -2.42
C SER A 98 52.74 16.74 -2.43
N SER A 99 51.67 16.16 -3.02
CA SER A 99 51.64 15.08 -4.03
C SER A 99 51.57 13.57 -3.65
N ALA A 100 50.44 12.98 -4.09
CA ALA A 100 50.32 11.71 -4.81
C ALA A 100 50.74 10.34 -4.20
N ASP A 101 49.73 9.67 -3.61
CA ASP A 101 49.20 8.35 -4.02
C ASP A 101 49.48 7.08 -3.16
N THR A 102 48.45 6.23 -3.12
CA THR A 102 48.32 4.86 -2.58
C THR A 102 48.21 4.60 -1.06
N SER A 103 47.31 3.63 -0.75
CA SER A 103 47.21 2.76 0.46
C SER A 103 46.31 3.12 1.67
N SER A 104 45.39 2.17 1.97
CA SER A 104 44.92 1.69 3.29
C SER A 104 44.11 2.56 4.30
N GLY A 105 43.21 1.90 5.05
CA GLY A 105 42.37 2.44 6.15
C GLY A 105 40.98 2.87 5.66
N ASP A 106 39.82 2.37 6.13
CA ASP A 106 39.29 2.14 7.50
C ASP A 106 39.27 3.44 8.35
N ASP A 107 38.20 3.79 9.07
CA ASP A 107 37.09 2.97 9.62
C ASP A 107 35.69 3.44 9.17
N SER A 108 34.70 2.54 9.17
CA SER A 108 33.28 2.85 8.92
C SER A 108 32.34 1.99 9.77
N SER A 109 31.61 2.64 10.69
CA SER A 109 30.63 2.00 11.57
C SER A 109 29.32 1.65 10.83
N GLU A 110 29.24 0.44 10.29
CA GLU A 110 27.98 -0.16 9.81
C GLU A 110 27.19 -0.82 10.95
N GLU A 111 26.01 -0.28 11.30
CA GLU A 111 24.96 -1.10 11.91
C GLU A 111 24.13 -1.79 10.82
N SER A 112 24.29 -3.11 10.72
CA SER A 112 23.48 -3.95 9.84
C SER A 112 22.92 -5.14 10.62
N PHE A 113 21.59 -5.21 10.73
CA PHE A 113 20.88 -6.37 11.25
C PHE A 113 20.21 -7.12 10.09
N ALA A 114 20.76 -8.29 9.79
CA ALA A 114 20.11 -9.34 9.03
C ALA A 114 20.00 -10.56 9.95
N GLU A 115 18.79 -11.08 10.14
CA GLU A 115 18.61 -12.33 10.88
C GLU A 115 18.92 -13.51 9.96
N GLU A 116 20.02 -14.20 10.27
CA GLU A 116 20.24 -15.58 9.85
C GLU A 116 19.28 -16.49 10.64
N ASN A 117 18.78 -17.56 10.01
CA ASN A 117 17.89 -18.52 10.68
C ASN A 117 18.32 -19.95 10.34
N THR A 118 19.20 -20.49 11.16
CA THR A 118 19.75 -21.84 11.07
C THR A 118 18.87 -22.84 11.80
N LEU A 119 18.11 -23.64 11.06
CA LEU A 119 17.56 -24.92 11.52
C LEU A 119 17.82 -25.99 10.44
N ALA A 120 18.13 -27.20 10.90
CA ALA A 120 18.83 -28.21 10.12
C ALA A 120 18.00 -28.86 9.00
N GLU A 121 18.71 -29.33 7.98
CA GLU A 121 18.24 -30.39 7.10
C GLU A 121 18.40 -31.75 7.83
N ASP A 122 17.37 -32.60 7.82
CA ASP A 122 17.46 -33.90 7.14
C ASP A 122 16.08 -34.59 6.99
N ALA A 123 16.01 -35.54 6.06
CA ALA A 123 14.97 -36.56 5.86
C ALA A 123 13.52 -36.11 5.50
N PRO A 124 12.74 -36.96 4.82
CA PRO A 124 13.07 -37.52 3.50
C PRO A 124 11.98 -37.22 2.45
N SER A 125 12.26 -37.53 1.18
CA SER A 125 11.36 -37.24 0.05
C SER A 125 10.06 -38.06 0.07
N ALA A 126 9.00 -37.50 0.67
CA ALA A 126 7.65 -38.02 0.55
C ALA A 126 6.99 -37.54 -0.77
N LYS A 127 6.64 -38.48 -1.67
CA LYS A 127 5.88 -38.17 -2.89
C LYS A 127 4.54 -37.52 -2.54
N LEU A 128 4.35 -36.27 -2.95
CA LEU A 128 3.03 -35.63 -2.93
C LEU A 128 2.09 -36.34 -3.91
N PRO A 129 0.86 -36.71 -3.53
CA PRO A 129 -0.12 -37.26 -4.46
C PRO A 129 -0.57 -36.18 -5.46
N ALA A 130 -0.76 -36.59 -6.71
CA ALA A 130 -1.17 -35.69 -7.79
C ALA A 130 -2.69 -35.45 -7.78
N ASP A 131 -3.11 -34.25 -7.40
CA ASP A 131 -4.40 -33.66 -7.79
C ASP A 131 -4.15 -32.64 -8.92
N GLU A 132 -3.76 -33.15 -10.08
CA GLU A 132 -3.48 -32.36 -11.28
C GLU A 132 -4.72 -32.23 -12.16
N THR A 133 -5.79 -31.67 -11.59
CA THR A 133 -6.88 -31.07 -12.39
C THR A 133 -6.37 -29.78 -13.05
N ASP A 134 -5.66 -29.93 -14.17
CA ASP A 134 -5.06 -28.79 -14.89
C ASP A 134 -6.09 -27.84 -15.50
N CYS A 135 -5.72 -26.56 -15.61
CA CYS A 135 -6.60 -25.48 -16.07
C CYS A 135 -6.73 -25.38 -17.60
N LYS A 136 -6.17 -26.33 -18.36
CA LYS A 136 -6.23 -26.38 -19.83
C LYS A 136 -7.33 -27.29 -20.38
N ALA A 137 -8.04 -28.02 -19.51
CA ALA A 137 -9.19 -28.86 -19.86
C ALA A 137 -10.53 -28.07 -19.89
N ASP A 138 -10.56 -26.95 -20.60
CA ASP A 138 -11.78 -26.19 -20.95
C ASP A 138 -12.08 -26.40 -22.46
N GLY A 139 -12.16 -27.67 -22.89
CA GLY A 139 -12.37 -28.05 -24.31
C GLY A 139 -13.80 -27.83 -24.81
N GLU A 140 -13.95 -27.67 -26.12
CA GLU A 140 -15.26 -27.52 -26.77
C GLU A 140 -16.09 -28.81 -26.62
N MET A 141 -17.35 -28.64 -26.21
CA MET A 141 -18.36 -29.70 -26.20
C MET A 141 -19.42 -29.32 -27.23
N ASP A 142 -19.45 -30.07 -28.33
CA ASP A 142 -20.40 -29.89 -29.43
C ASP A 142 -20.81 -31.26 -30.01
N SER A 143 -21.85 -31.28 -30.83
CA SER A 143 -22.49 -32.42 -31.51
C SER A 143 -23.25 -33.43 -30.65
N LEU A 144 -24.58 -33.28 -30.64
CA LEU A 144 -25.50 -34.34 -31.05
C LEU A 144 -26.56 -33.73 -31.98
N SER A 145 -26.98 -34.45 -33.01
CA SER A 145 -27.81 -33.91 -34.10
C SER A 145 -28.94 -34.85 -34.51
N ALA A 146 -30.17 -34.31 -34.51
CA ALA A 146 -31.36 -34.68 -35.31
C ALA A 146 -32.59 -34.00 -34.66
N GLY A 147 -33.53 -33.40 -35.38
CA GLY A 147 -33.64 -33.11 -36.81
C GLY A 147 -35.03 -32.52 -37.13
N GLY A 148 -35.27 -32.15 -38.39
CA GLY A 148 -36.56 -31.59 -38.85
C GLY A 148 -36.45 -30.11 -39.25
N ALA A 149 -37.15 -29.72 -40.32
CA ALA A 149 -36.99 -28.42 -40.96
C ALA A 149 -38.34 -27.74 -41.30
N ALA A 150 -38.36 -26.42 -41.19
CA ALA A 150 -39.33 -25.52 -41.83
C ALA A 150 -38.61 -24.19 -42.14
N PRO A 151 -38.91 -23.50 -43.26
CA PRO A 151 -38.20 -22.28 -43.64
C PRO A 151 -38.85 -21.03 -43.00
N GLU A 152 -38.28 -20.56 -41.90
CA GLU A 152 -38.54 -19.18 -41.44
C GLU A 152 -37.58 -18.20 -42.15
N THR A 153 -38.10 -17.05 -42.57
CA THR A 153 -37.35 -16.04 -43.32
C THR A 153 -36.24 -15.41 -42.48
N GLU A 154 -34.99 -15.55 -42.90
CA GLU A 154 -33.84 -14.86 -42.29
C GLU A 154 -33.98 -13.33 -42.40
N LEU A 155 -34.50 -12.71 -41.35
CA LEU A 155 -34.22 -11.30 -41.05
C LEU A 155 -32.76 -11.20 -40.62
N THR A 156 -31.86 -11.04 -41.60
CA THR A 156 -30.42 -10.88 -41.37
C THR A 156 -30.17 -9.78 -40.33
N PRO A 157 -29.62 -10.09 -39.15
CA PRO A 157 -29.33 -9.07 -38.15
C PRO A 157 -28.27 -8.13 -38.71
N SER A 158 -28.64 -6.88 -38.99
CA SER A 158 -27.70 -5.85 -39.41
C SER A 158 -26.54 -5.81 -38.41
N ALA A 159 -25.32 -6.02 -38.90
CA ALA A 159 -24.13 -6.22 -38.08
C ALA A 159 -23.67 -4.89 -37.46
N ALA A 160 -24.44 -4.38 -36.51
CA ALA A 160 -24.09 -3.23 -35.70
C ALA A 160 -22.72 -3.48 -35.07
N GLU A 161 -21.72 -2.71 -35.50
CA GLU A 161 -20.34 -2.89 -35.02
C GLU A 161 -20.32 -2.77 -33.50
N SER A 162 -20.07 -3.89 -32.82
CA SER A 162 -20.20 -3.92 -31.37
C SER A 162 -19.24 -2.89 -30.76
N GLU A 163 -19.77 -1.88 -30.08
CA GLU A 163 -18.96 -0.81 -29.49
C GLU A 163 -17.86 -1.38 -28.58
N THR A 164 -16.69 -0.73 -28.61
CA THR A 164 -15.55 -1.18 -27.81
C THR A 164 -15.49 -0.40 -26.50
N THR A 165 -15.95 -1.02 -25.42
CA THR A 165 -15.82 -0.44 -24.08
C THR A 165 -14.38 -0.54 -23.61
N PHE A 166 -13.84 0.55 -23.07
CA PHE A 166 -12.51 0.57 -22.44
C PHE A 166 -12.63 0.69 -20.92
N ILE A 167 -11.71 0.03 -20.21
CA ILE A 167 -11.59 0.12 -18.75
C ILE A 167 -10.12 0.33 -18.39
N THR A 168 -9.81 1.46 -17.76
CA THR A 168 -8.47 1.78 -17.26
C THR A 168 -8.37 1.36 -15.80
N LEU A 169 -7.50 0.41 -15.51
CA LEU A 169 -7.18 -0.03 -14.15
C LEU A 169 -5.78 0.46 -13.76
N SER A 170 -5.67 1.06 -12.57
CA SER A 170 -4.38 1.29 -11.89
C SER A 170 -4.18 0.29 -10.76
N ALA A 171 -2.95 -0.19 -10.61
CA ALA A 171 -2.50 -1.03 -9.51
C ALA A 171 -1.26 -0.40 -8.87
N ALA A 172 -1.28 -0.25 -7.54
CA ALA A 172 -0.14 0.22 -6.76
C ALA A 172 0.17 -0.71 -5.58
N GLY A 173 1.35 -0.52 -4.99
CA GLY A 173 1.95 -1.46 -4.06
C GLY A 173 1.39 -1.45 -2.64
N ASP A 174 2.27 -1.78 -1.70
CA ASP A 174 1.91 -2.15 -0.33
C ASP A 174 1.61 -0.88 0.49
N CYS A 175 0.36 -0.78 0.96
CA CYS A 175 -0.21 0.36 1.68
C CYS A 175 -0.50 0.00 3.14
N THR A 176 0.36 0.44 4.05
CA THR A 176 0.24 0.24 5.50
C THR A 176 -0.17 1.55 6.16
N LEU A 177 -1.48 1.79 6.29
CA LEU A 177 -2.01 3.03 6.88
C LEU A 177 -2.03 2.93 8.41
N GLY A 178 -0.89 3.17 9.04
CA GLY A 178 -0.72 3.06 10.48
C GLY A 178 0.74 2.84 10.89
N ILE A 179 0.95 2.23 12.05
CA ILE A 179 2.27 1.96 12.64
C ILE A 179 2.32 0.57 13.28
N ASP A 180 3.53 0.04 13.47
CA ASP A 180 3.79 -0.86 14.60
C ASP A 180 4.08 0.00 15.85
N SER A 181 3.35 -0.26 16.94
CA SER A 181 3.44 0.49 18.19
C SER A 181 4.77 0.38 18.96
N ARG A 182 5.73 -0.43 18.51
CA ARG A 182 7.09 -0.54 19.07
C ARG A 182 8.12 0.28 18.29
N TYR A 183 7.95 0.39 16.96
CA TYR A 183 9.05 0.81 16.07
C TYR A 183 8.81 2.13 15.31
N SER A 184 7.57 2.62 15.25
CA SER A 184 7.26 3.85 14.51
C SER A 184 6.15 4.66 15.17
N HIS A 185 6.36 5.96 15.28
CA HIS A 185 5.32 6.92 15.69
C HIS A 185 4.96 7.89 14.56
N ASN A 186 5.63 7.80 13.41
CA ASN A 186 5.71 8.91 12.47
C ASN A 186 4.47 9.00 11.57
N PHE A 187 3.92 7.90 11.06
CA PHE A 187 2.69 7.93 10.24
C PHE A 187 1.54 8.66 10.97
N ASN A 188 1.35 8.36 12.26
CA ASN A 188 0.30 8.98 13.08
C ASN A 188 0.57 10.48 13.34
N LYS A 189 1.84 10.88 13.52
CA LYS A 189 2.25 12.30 13.62
C LYS A 189 1.96 13.05 12.30
N TYR A 190 2.29 12.47 11.16
CA TYR A 190 1.97 13.03 9.84
C TYR A 190 0.45 13.18 9.65
N TYR A 191 -0.35 12.17 10.03
CA TYR A 191 -1.82 12.29 9.99
C TYR A 191 -2.33 13.45 10.85
N LYS A 192 -1.84 13.59 12.09
CA LYS A 192 -2.24 14.69 12.99
C LYS A 192 -1.87 16.07 12.41
N LYS A 193 -0.73 16.20 11.72
CA LYS A 193 -0.23 17.48 11.18
C LYS A 193 -0.71 17.83 9.77
N LYS A 194 -1.10 16.85 8.95
CA LYS A 194 -1.38 17.02 7.50
C LYS A 194 -2.74 16.47 7.04
N GLY A 195 -3.48 15.78 7.91
CA GLY A 195 -4.76 15.18 7.58
C GLY A 195 -4.66 13.97 6.64
N ASP A 196 -5.81 13.50 6.18
CA ASP A 196 -5.94 12.28 5.37
C ASP A 196 -5.63 12.47 3.87
N ARG A 197 -6.04 13.60 3.28
CA ARG A 197 -5.75 13.95 1.87
C ARG A 197 -4.26 13.90 1.55
N TYR A 198 -3.39 14.17 2.53
CA TYR A 198 -1.96 14.29 2.35
C TYR A 198 -1.33 13.04 1.71
N PHE A 199 -1.55 11.87 2.29
CA PHE A 199 -0.81 10.65 2.00
C PHE A 199 -0.83 10.20 0.54
N LEU A 200 -1.91 10.47 -0.21
CA LEU A 200 -2.02 10.13 -1.63
C LEU A 200 -2.07 11.35 -2.58
N LYS A 201 -1.97 12.59 -2.08
CA LYS A 201 -2.13 13.83 -2.89
C LYS A 201 -1.25 13.89 -4.16
N LYS A 202 -0.02 13.35 -4.10
CA LYS A 202 0.95 13.40 -5.22
C LYS A 202 0.75 12.31 -6.28
N VAL A 203 -0.18 11.36 -6.07
CA VAL A 203 -0.52 10.28 -7.01
C VAL A 203 -2.02 10.22 -7.33
N SER A 204 -2.88 10.83 -6.51
CA SER A 204 -4.32 10.91 -6.76
C SER A 204 -4.72 11.51 -8.10
N PRO A 205 -3.97 12.42 -8.78
CA PRO A 205 -4.31 12.85 -10.13
C PRO A 205 -4.24 11.73 -11.19
N ILE A 206 -3.56 10.61 -10.91
CA ILE A 206 -3.60 9.40 -11.77
C ILE A 206 -4.84 8.58 -11.42
N PHE A 207 -5.06 8.32 -10.13
CA PHE A 207 -6.18 7.50 -9.63
C PHE A 207 -7.56 8.14 -9.84
N SER A 208 -7.65 9.47 -9.98
CA SER A 208 -8.88 10.18 -10.32
C SER A 208 -9.21 10.14 -11.83
N GLN A 209 -8.27 9.73 -12.68
CA GLN A 209 -8.43 9.66 -14.14
C GLN A 209 -8.61 8.23 -14.68
N ASP A 210 -8.52 7.21 -13.82
CA ASP A 210 -8.82 5.83 -14.19
C ASP A 210 -10.26 5.41 -13.82
N ASP A 211 -10.72 4.30 -14.38
CA ASP A 211 -12.00 3.71 -14.02
C ASP A 211 -11.91 3.08 -12.62
N ILE A 212 -10.79 2.43 -12.29
CA ILE A 212 -10.60 1.70 -11.02
C ILE A 212 -9.14 1.63 -10.54
N THR A 213 -8.91 1.91 -9.25
CA THR A 213 -7.63 1.70 -8.57
C THR A 213 -7.68 0.56 -7.55
N ILE A 214 -6.67 -0.31 -7.56
CA ILE A 214 -6.40 -1.33 -6.53
C ILE A 214 -5.03 -1.14 -5.85
N VAL A 215 -4.98 -1.37 -4.53
CA VAL A 215 -3.73 -1.47 -3.75
C VAL A 215 -3.74 -2.71 -2.85
N ASN A 216 -2.58 -3.14 -2.34
CA ASN A 216 -2.53 -4.11 -1.24
C ASN A 216 -2.61 -3.37 0.09
N PHE A 217 -3.66 -3.58 0.89
CA PHE A 217 -3.79 -2.95 2.20
C PHE A 217 -3.18 -3.86 3.27
N GLU A 218 -1.99 -3.49 3.73
CA GLU A 218 -1.13 -4.34 4.55
C GLU A 218 -1.06 -3.86 5.99
N GLY A 219 -2.06 -4.24 6.77
CA GLY A 219 -2.22 -3.87 8.16
C GLY A 219 -3.67 -3.99 8.61
N THR A 220 -4.03 -3.26 9.66
CA THR A 220 -5.37 -3.34 10.26
C THR A 220 -5.95 -1.96 10.58
N LEU A 221 -7.27 -1.80 10.41
CA LEU A 221 -8.03 -0.61 10.81
C LEU A 221 -8.91 -0.96 12.01
N THR A 222 -8.37 -0.86 13.23
CA THR A 222 -9.01 -1.38 14.45
C THR A 222 -8.70 -0.52 15.68
N SER A 223 -9.55 -0.63 16.70
CA SER A 223 -9.28 -0.13 18.06
C SER A 223 -8.65 -1.19 18.98
N ASN A 224 -8.55 -2.45 18.55
CA ASN A 224 -8.04 -3.54 19.39
C ASN A 224 -6.59 -3.27 19.85
N LYS A 225 -6.30 -3.57 21.13
CA LYS A 225 -4.98 -3.42 21.75
C LYS A 225 -4.15 -4.71 21.73
N LYS A 226 -4.78 -5.89 21.69
CA LYS A 226 -4.10 -7.20 21.75
C LYS A 226 -3.36 -7.53 20.45
N ARG A 227 -2.04 -7.30 20.42
CA ARG A 227 -1.13 -7.66 19.33
C ARG A 227 -1.09 -9.19 19.11
N ALA A 228 -0.87 -9.62 17.88
CA ALA A 228 -0.43 -10.97 17.56
C ALA A 228 1.02 -11.21 18.04
N ARG A 229 1.37 -12.48 18.34
CA ARG A 229 2.75 -12.89 18.64
C ARG A 229 3.55 -13.03 17.33
N LYS A 230 4.14 -11.93 16.85
CA LYS A 230 5.04 -11.84 15.68
C LYS A 230 5.89 -10.56 15.74
N THR A 231 6.95 -10.48 14.93
CA THR A 231 7.92 -9.37 14.92
C THR A 231 7.26 -8.02 14.63
N PHE A 232 6.37 -7.93 13.62
CA PHE A 232 5.70 -6.69 13.23
C PHE A 232 4.17 -6.83 13.24
N THR A 233 3.46 -5.89 13.85
CA THR A 233 1.99 -5.81 13.86
C THR A 233 1.52 -4.37 13.59
N PHE A 234 0.94 -4.13 12.42
CA PHE A 234 0.57 -2.79 11.94
C PHE A 234 -0.91 -2.45 12.21
N LYS A 235 -1.15 -1.25 12.74
CA LYS A 235 -2.49 -0.73 13.05
C LYS A 235 -2.63 0.76 12.77
N GLY A 236 -3.72 1.11 12.09
CA GLY A 236 -4.30 2.44 12.06
C GLY A 236 -5.65 2.49 12.78
N PRO A 237 -6.07 3.65 13.32
CA PRO A 237 -7.45 3.86 13.74
C PRO A 237 -8.42 3.77 12.55
N LYS A 238 -9.65 3.30 12.77
CA LYS A 238 -10.66 3.10 11.70
C LYS A 238 -10.84 4.29 10.75
N LYS A 239 -10.71 5.53 11.24
CA LYS A 239 -10.81 6.75 10.42
C LYS A 239 -9.77 6.85 9.30
N TYR A 240 -8.63 6.13 9.35
CA TYR A 240 -7.61 6.17 8.29
C TYR A 240 -8.08 5.59 6.95
N VAL A 241 -9.23 4.90 6.91
CA VAL A 241 -9.92 4.53 5.65
C VAL A 241 -10.19 5.74 4.74
N SER A 242 -10.32 6.95 5.29
CA SER A 242 -10.54 8.17 4.50
C SER A 242 -9.34 8.54 3.63
N ILE A 243 -8.13 8.05 3.94
CA ILE A 243 -6.94 8.20 3.08
C ILE A 243 -7.17 7.51 1.74
N LEU A 244 -7.61 6.26 1.75
CA LEU A 244 -7.93 5.48 0.55
C LEU A 244 -9.03 6.18 -0.26
N LYS A 245 -10.13 6.55 0.42
CA LYS A 245 -11.29 7.20 -0.21
C LYS A 245 -10.97 8.56 -0.82
N LYS A 246 -10.13 9.38 -0.18
CA LYS A 246 -9.71 10.70 -0.70
C LYS A 246 -8.51 10.62 -1.65
N GLY A 247 -7.88 9.46 -1.77
CA GLY A 247 -6.86 9.16 -2.77
C GLY A 247 -7.38 8.43 -4.00
N SER A 248 -8.71 8.27 -4.15
CA SER A 248 -9.36 7.54 -5.25
C SER A 248 -8.94 6.06 -5.35
N VAL A 249 -8.98 5.32 -4.23
CA VAL A 249 -8.79 3.86 -4.19
C VAL A 249 -10.13 3.16 -3.99
N GLU A 250 -10.57 2.41 -5.00
CA GLU A 250 -11.85 1.67 -4.96
C GLU A 250 -11.74 0.25 -4.38
N VAL A 251 -10.59 -0.43 -4.55
CA VAL A 251 -10.41 -1.83 -4.11
C VAL A 251 -9.12 -2.03 -3.33
N VAL A 252 -9.15 -2.91 -2.31
CA VAL A 252 -7.94 -3.36 -1.61
C VAL A 252 -7.79 -4.89 -1.56
N ASN A 253 -6.57 -5.39 -1.78
CA ASN A 253 -6.21 -6.74 -1.37
C ASN A 253 -5.97 -6.79 0.15
N LEU A 254 -6.63 -7.72 0.84
CA LEU A 254 -6.40 -8.06 2.26
C LEU A 254 -5.75 -9.44 2.43
N ALA A 255 -5.31 -10.09 1.36
CA ALA A 255 -4.72 -11.42 1.40
C ALA A 255 -3.23 -11.39 1.73
N ASN A 256 -2.87 -10.82 2.88
CA ASN A 256 -1.51 -10.71 3.39
C ASN A 256 -1.36 -11.25 4.83
N ASN A 257 -0.11 -11.36 5.29
CA ASN A 257 0.29 -11.79 6.63
C ASN A 257 -0.05 -10.76 7.76
N HIS A 258 -0.37 -9.51 7.40
CA HIS A 258 -0.59 -8.40 8.35
C HIS A 258 -2.08 -8.12 8.66
N SER A 259 -3.02 -8.61 7.86
CA SER A 259 -4.46 -8.37 8.06
C SER A 259 -5.08 -8.95 9.35
N LYS A 260 -4.33 -9.74 10.14
CA LYS A 260 -4.76 -10.33 11.44
C LYS A 260 -3.86 -9.89 12.61
N ASP A 261 -3.10 -8.81 12.43
CA ASP A 261 -2.08 -8.33 13.37
C ASP A 261 -2.56 -8.00 14.78
N TYR A 262 -3.85 -7.73 14.95
CA TYR A 262 -4.51 -7.57 16.24
C TYR A 262 -5.68 -8.56 16.36
N GLY A 263 -5.44 -9.82 15.96
CA GLY A 263 -6.35 -10.95 16.08
C GLY A 263 -7.37 -11.10 14.94
N LYS A 264 -8.28 -12.07 15.07
CA LYS A 264 -9.38 -12.25 14.09
C LYS A 264 -10.31 -11.02 14.02
N SER A 265 -10.52 -10.34 15.14
CA SER A 265 -11.35 -9.14 15.23
C SER A 265 -10.80 -7.96 14.43
N SER A 266 -9.47 -7.79 14.31
CA SER A 266 -8.89 -6.70 13.52
C SER A 266 -9.15 -6.84 12.03
N LEU A 267 -9.24 -8.07 11.51
CA LEU A 267 -9.68 -8.34 10.14
C LEU A 267 -11.16 -7.94 9.96
N THR A 268 -12.04 -8.40 10.85
CA THR A 268 -13.48 -8.09 10.82
C THR A 268 -13.75 -6.58 10.90
N ASP A 269 -13.03 -5.88 11.79
CA ASP A 269 -13.02 -4.43 11.92
C ASP A 269 -12.63 -3.73 10.61
N THR A 270 -11.53 -4.19 9.99
CA THR A 270 -11.01 -3.63 8.74
C THR A 270 -12.02 -3.81 7.60
N GLN A 271 -12.53 -5.03 7.42
CA GLN A 271 -13.56 -5.34 6.42
C GLN A 271 -14.85 -4.53 6.62
N SER A 272 -15.33 -4.41 7.86
CA SER A 272 -16.52 -3.61 8.20
C SER A 272 -16.29 -2.12 7.90
N THR A 273 -15.09 -1.61 8.20
CA THR A 273 -14.71 -0.22 7.94
C THR A 273 -14.63 0.08 6.44
N LEU A 274 -14.09 -0.84 5.63
CA LEU A 274 -14.02 -0.73 4.17
C LEU A 274 -15.43 -0.77 3.54
N ARG A 275 -16.28 -1.72 3.93
CA ARG A 275 -17.69 -1.80 3.46
C ARG A 275 -18.45 -0.51 3.76
N LYS A 276 -18.37 0.00 5.00
CA LYS A 276 -19.03 1.27 5.41
C LYS A 276 -18.52 2.51 4.66
N ASN A 277 -17.42 2.41 3.91
CA ASN A 277 -16.88 3.52 3.11
C ASN A 277 -17.04 3.34 1.60
N ASN A 278 -17.66 2.24 1.16
CA ASN A 278 -17.79 1.78 -0.23
C ASN A 278 -16.45 1.44 -0.90
N ILE A 279 -15.50 0.88 -0.14
CA ILE A 279 -14.25 0.35 -0.68
C ILE A 279 -14.37 -1.18 -0.75
N GLY A 280 -14.21 -1.74 -1.95
CA GLY A 280 -14.20 -3.18 -2.18
C GLY A 280 -12.96 -3.84 -1.58
N TYR A 281 -13.04 -5.11 -1.21
CA TYR A 281 -11.86 -5.84 -0.75
C TYR A 281 -11.90 -7.32 -1.17
N CYS A 282 -10.73 -7.88 -1.44
CA CYS A 282 -10.57 -9.32 -1.71
C CYS A 282 -9.68 -10.00 -0.67
N ARG A 283 -10.02 -11.23 -0.29
CA ARG A 283 -9.16 -12.17 0.46
C ARG A 283 -9.71 -13.58 0.40
N SER A 284 -8.88 -14.53 -0.04
CA SER A 284 -9.16 -15.97 -0.06
C SER A 284 -10.50 -16.25 -0.74
N THR A 285 -11.54 -16.67 -0.01
CA THR A 285 -12.88 -16.94 -0.53
C THR A 285 -13.72 -15.68 -0.78
N VAL A 286 -13.28 -14.49 -0.35
CA VAL A 286 -13.97 -13.22 -0.63
C VAL A 286 -13.44 -12.59 -1.91
N ILE A 287 -14.29 -12.58 -2.94
CA ILE A 287 -14.08 -11.88 -4.22
C ILE A 287 -14.76 -10.51 -4.14
N SER A 288 -14.05 -9.44 -4.51
CA SER A 288 -14.67 -8.13 -4.74
C SER A 288 -15.11 -8.05 -6.20
N TYR A 289 -16.41 -7.86 -6.45
CA TYR A 289 -16.93 -7.54 -7.78
C TYR A 289 -17.15 -6.04 -7.90
N GLN A 290 -16.76 -5.46 -9.03
CA GLN A 290 -16.99 -4.05 -9.36
C GLN A 290 -17.52 -3.98 -10.80
N THR A 291 -18.43 -3.06 -11.09
CA THR A 291 -18.95 -2.85 -12.45
C THR A 291 -18.70 -1.40 -12.84
N VAL A 292 -17.95 -1.17 -13.91
CA VAL A 292 -17.71 0.15 -14.48
C VAL A 292 -17.97 0.09 -15.97
N ASN A 293 -18.69 1.09 -16.51
CA ASN A 293 -19.16 1.13 -17.90
C ASN A 293 -19.79 -0.22 -18.33
N ASP A 294 -20.58 -0.81 -17.43
CA ASP A 294 -21.30 -2.08 -17.58
C ASP A 294 -20.42 -3.34 -17.77
N VAL A 295 -19.09 -3.18 -17.71
CA VAL A 295 -18.11 -4.26 -17.62
C VAL A 295 -17.96 -4.69 -16.15
N LYS A 296 -18.42 -5.90 -15.82
CA LYS A 296 -18.14 -6.51 -14.52
C LYS A 296 -16.69 -6.99 -14.45
N MET A 297 -16.00 -6.59 -13.38
CA MET A 297 -14.67 -7.03 -12.98
C MET A 297 -14.75 -7.88 -11.71
N ALA A 298 -13.78 -8.78 -11.52
CA ALA A 298 -13.62 -9.56 -10.30
C ALA A 298 -12.19 -9.43 -9.77
N PHE A 299 -12.05 -9.21 -8.47
CA PHE A 299 -10.79 -9.06 -7.77
C PHE A 299 -10.64 -10.17 -6.72
N LEU A 300 -9.56 -10.94 -6.83
CA LEU A 300 -9.22 -12.06 -5.96
C LEU A 300 -7.90 -11.77 -5.25
N GLY A 301 -7.67 -12.42 -4.11
CA GLY A 301 -6.49 -12.16 -3.28
C GLY A 301 -6.04 -13.41 -2.54
N PHE A 302 -4.76 -13.81 -2.66
CA PHE A 302 -4.21 -14.99 -1.98
C PHE A 302 -2.90 -14.68 -1.22
N ASN A 303 -2.82 -15.11 0.04
CA ASN A 303 -1.58 -15.03 0.81
C ASN A 303 -0.75 -16.30 0.56
N ALA A 304 0.22 -16.24 -0.34
CA ALA A 304 1.06 -17.38 -0.71
C ALA A 304 2.24 -17.62 0.27
N LEU A 305 2.34 -16.83 1.34
CA LEU A 305 3.17 -17.11 2.51
C LEU A 305 2.47 -18.12 3.45
N GLU A 306 1.14 -18.05 3.55
CA GLU A 306 0.30 -19.12 4.09
C GLU A 306 0.20 -20.27 3.05
N ARG A 307 -0.25 -21.47 3.46
CA ARG A 307 -0.51 -22.58 2.53
C ARG A 307 -1.74 -22.27 1.68
N ILE A 308 -1.55 -22.10 0.37
CA ILE A 308 -2.61 -22.03 -0.65
C ILE A 308 -2.47 -23.17 -1.64
N THR A 309 -3.58 -23.60 -2.25
CA THR A 309 -3.60 -24.67 -3.27
C THR A 309 -3.94 -24.15 -4.67
N LYS A 310 -3.50 -24.87 -5.71
CA LYS A 310 -3.95 -24.66 -7.10
C LYS A 310 -5.48 -24.64 -7.17
N SER A 311 -6.14 -25.63 -6.57
CA SER A 311 -7.60 -25.74 -6.49
C SER A 311 -8.29 -24.47 -5.97
N GLN A 312 -7.82 -23.85 -4.89
CA GLN A 312 -8.39 -22.59 -4.38
C GLN A 312 -8.33 -21.43 -5.40
N ILE A 313 -7.26 -21.34 -6.19
CA ILE A 313 -7.08 -20.34 -7.24
C ILE A 313 -8.05 -20.62 -8.39
N ARG A 314 -8.11 -21.89 -8.86
CA ARG A 314 -9.04 -22.35 -9.91
C ARG A 314 -10.49 -22.08 -9.50
N SER A 315 -10.92 -22.50 -8.31
CA SER A 315 -12.29 -22.32 -7.83
C SER A 315 -12.71 -20.85 -7.78
N GLY A 316 -11.83 -19.94 -7.32
CA GLY A 316 -12.10 -18.52 -7.30
C GLY A 316 -12.28 -17.93 -8.71
N ILE A 317 -11.39 -18.28 -9.65
CA ILE A 317 -11.46 -17.80 -11.03
C ILE A 317 -12.70 -18.37 -11.75
N VAL A 318 -13.05 -19.64 -11.51
CA VAL A 318 -14.29 -20.26 -11.99
C VAL A 318 -15.52 -19.57 -11.40
N GLN A 319 -15.52 -19.21 -10.11
CA GLN A 319 -16.60 -18.45 -9.49
C GLN A 319 -16.76 -17.06 -10.11
N ALA A 320 -15.64 -16.39 -10.45
CA ALA A 320 -15.64 -15.11 -11.15
C ALA A 320 -16.17 -15.23 -12.60
N LYS A 321 -15.70 -16.24 -13.37
CA LYS A 321 -16.24 -16.61 -14.69
C LYS A 321 -17.77 -16.82 -14.62
N LYS A 322 -18.25 -17.66 -13.69
CA LYS A 322 -19.69 -17.94 -13.45
C LYS A 322 -20.50 -16.69 -13.07
N ASN A 323 -19.89 -15.72 -12.38
CA ASN A 323 -20.51 -14.43 -12.05
C ASN A 323 -20.57 -13.42 -13.22
N LYS A 324 -20.21 -13.86 -14.43
CA LYS A 324 -20.13 -13.07 -15.68
C LYS A 324 -19.07 -11.96 -15.65
N ALA A 325 -18.03 -12.08 -14.82
CA ALA A 325 -16.91 -11.14 -14.83
C ALA A 325 -16.11 -11.27 -16.13
N LYS A 326 -15.78 -10.14 -16.74
CA LYS A 326 -15.04 -10.04 -18.02
C LYS A 326 -13.55 -9.76 -17.82
N ILE A 327 -13.20 -9.10 -16.72
CA ILE A 327 -11.81 -8.86 -16.30
C ILE A 327 -11.63 -9.49 -14.91
N ILE A 328 -10.64 -10.36 -14.76
CA ILE A 328 -10.35 -11.10 -13.53
C ILE A 328 -8.93 -10.74 -13.08
N VAL A 329 -8.82 -10.04 -11.96
CA VAL A 329 -7.55 -9.58 -11.37
C VAL A 329 -7.23 -10.44 -10.16
N VAL A 330 -6.04 -11.04 -10.14
CA VAL A 330 -5.60 -11.91 -9.03
C VAL A 330 -4.40 -11.29 -8.35
N SER A 331 -4.58 -10.82 -7.12
CA SER A 331 -3.49 -10.37 -6.25
C SER A 331 -2.90 -11.53 -5.46
N PHE A 332 -1.57 -11.61 -5.41
CA PHE A 332 -0.82 -12.51 -4.52
C PHE A 332 0.11 -11.71 -3.62
N HIS A 333 0.18 -12.10 -2.36
CA HIS A 333 1.18 -11.64 -1.41
C HIS A 333 2.15 -12.82 -1.17
N TRP A 334 3.39 -12.71 -1.66
CA TRP A 334 4.21 -13.87 -2.03
C TRP A 334 5.72 -13.58 -2.16
N GLY A 335 6.52 -14.63 -2.40
CA GLY A 335 7.96 -14.47 -2.62
C GLY A 335 8.74 -14.38 -1.32
N VAL A 336 9.75 -13.52 -1.29
CA VAL A 336 10.66 -13.30 -0.15
C VAL A 336 11.01 -11.81 -0.09
N GLU A 337 11.01 -11.22 1.10
CA GLU A 337 11.37 -9.81 1.31
C GLU A 337 12.73 -9.45 0.69
N ARG A 338 12.81 -8.24 0.12
CA ARG A 338 14.01 -7.63 -0.49
C ARG A 338 14.65 -8.40 -1.65
N LYS A 339 14.12 -9.54 -2.09
CA LYS A 339 14.61 -10.25 -3.29
C LYS A 339 14.02 -9.60 -4.56
N TYR A 340 14.88 -9.08 -5.43
CA TYR A 340 14.50 -8.34 -6.65
C TYR A 340 14.00 -9.20 -7.83
N TYR A 341 14.13 -10.52 -7.76
CA TYR A 341 13.71 -11.42 -8.84
C TYR A 341 12.69 -12.45 -8.31
N PRO A 342 11.62 -12.77 -9.07
CA PRO A 342 10.59 -13.70 -8.64
C PRO A 342 11.11 -15.14 -8.63
N ASN A 343 10.83 -15.86 -7.53
CA ASN A 343 11.19 -17.28 -7.40
C ASN A 343 10.23 -18.21 -8.16
N THR A 344 10.59 -19.49 -8.28
CA THR A 344 9.82 -20.49 -9.04
C THR A 344 8.37 -20.65 -8.54
N LYS A 345 8.12 -20.52 -7.23
CA LYS A 345 6.76 -20.57 -6.65
C LYS A 345 5.91 -19.39 -7.12
N GLN A 346 6.47 -18.17 -7.11
CA GLN A 346 5.77 -16.98 -7.63
C GLN A 346 5.41 -17.15 -9.12
N LYS A 347 6.36 -17.61 -9.94
CA LYS A 347 6.14 -17.86 -11.37
C LYS A 347 5.05 -18.90 -11.62
N SER A 348 5.16 -20.07 -10.99
CA SER A 348 4.21 -21.17 -11.12
C SER A 348 2.78 -20.74 -10.72
N LEU A 349 2.62 -19.99 -9.63
CA LEU A 349 1.32 -19.47 -9.20
C LEU A 349 0.77 -18.39 -10.15
N GLY A 350 1.63 -17.52 -10.69
CA GLY A 350 1.25 -16.49 -11.66
C GLY A 350 0.82 -17.09 -13.00
N HIS A 351 1.62 -18.00 -13.56
CA HIS A 351 1.30 -18.75 -14.79
C HIS A 351 -0.01 -19.53 -14.63
N TYR A 352 -0.16 -20.29 -13.55
CA TYR A 352 -1.37 -21.07 -13.28
C TYR A 352 -2.63 -20.18 -13.14
N ALA A 353 -2.53 -19.01 -12.50
CA ALA A 353 -3.64 -18.08 -12.42
C ALA A 353 -4.07 -17.55 -13.80
N ILE A 354 -3.11 -17.22 -14.69
CA ILE A 354 -3.40 -16.85 -16.08
C ILE A 354 -4.05 -18.01 -16.84
N ASP A 355 -3.50 -19.23 -16.74
CA ASP A 355 -4.02 -20.42 -17.42
C ASP A 355 -5.46 -20.75 -17.01
N CYS A 356 -5.82 -20.59 -15.73
CA CYS A 356 -7.22 -20.73 -15.27
C CYS A 356 -8.16 -19.61 -15.77
N GLY A 357 -7.62 -18.53 -16.35
CA GLY A 357 -8.38 -17.43 -16.97
C GLY A 357 -8.29 -16.07 -16.27
N ALA A 358 -7.25 -15.81 -15.47
CA ALA A 358 -7.00 -14.45 -14.97
C ALA A 358 -6.55 -13.50 -16.10
N SER A 359 -7.05 -12.27 -16.07
CA SER A 359 -6.72 -11.21 -17.04
C SER A 359 -5.45 -10.43 -16.67
N LEU A 360 -5.12 -10.39 -15.37
CA LEU A 360 -3.98 -9.68 -14.80
C LEU A 360 -3.60 -10.31 -13.45
N VAL A 361 -2.31 -10.50 -13.20
CA VAL A 361 -1.79 -10.94 -11.90
C VAL A 361 -0.93 -9.85 -11.28
N LEU A 362 -1.16 -9.56 -10.00
CA LEU A 362 -0.50 -8.51 -9.22
C LEU A 362 0.21 -9.11 -8.00
N GLY A 363 1.47 -8.74 -7.80
CA GLY A 363 2.33 -9.26 -6.73
C GLY A 363 2.69 -8.21 -5.68
N HIS A 364 2.81 -8.70 -4.44
CA HIS A 364 3.00 -7.95 -3.19
C HIS A 364 3.84 -8.78 -2.21
N HIS A 365 4.36 -8.17 -1.13
CA HIS A 365 5.27 -8.72 -0.09
C HIS A 365 6.78 -8.49 -0.26
N PRO A 366 7.44 -8.57 -1.44
CA PRO A 366 8.89 -8.37 -1.50
C PRO A 366 9.38 -6.99 -1.02
N HIS A 367 8.48 -6.02 -0.81
CA HIS A 367 8.73 -4.64 -0.36
C HIS A 367 9.65 -3.80 -1.27
N VAL A 368 10.15 -4.42 -2.35
CA VAL A 368 10.90 -3.83 -3.46
C VAL A 368 10.22 -4.20 -4.79
N LEU A 369 10.50 -3.46 -5.86
CA LEU A 369 10.04 -3.80 -7.20
C LEU A 369 10.66 -5.14 -7.68
N GLN A 370 9.84 -5.96 -8.33
CA GLN A 370 10.28 -7.11 -9.13
C GLN A 370 9.84 -6.91 -10.59
N GLY A 371 10.41 -7.67 -11.53
CA GLY A 371 10.13 -7.54 -12.96
C GLY A 371 8.66 -7.82 -13.34
N ILE A 372 8.30 -7.45 -14.56
CA ILE A 372 7.00 -7.75 -15.18
C ILE A 372 7.21 -8.81 -16.26
N GLU A 373 6.28 -9.75 -16.36
CA GLU A 373 6.23 -10.79 -17.41
C GLU A 373 4.96 -10.64 -18.26
N LYS A 374 5.05 -11.05 -19.53
CA LYS A 374 3.88 -11.24 -20.39
C LYS A 374 3.75 -12.73 -20.70
N TYR A 375 2.71 -13.35 -20.17
CA TYR A 375 2.44 -14.78 -20.25
C TYR A 375 1.04 -15.01 -20.84
N ASN A 376 0.93 -15.86 -21.86
CA ASN A 376 -0.31 -16.15 -22.59
C ASN A 376 -1.16 -14.89 -22.93
N GLY A 377 -0.47 -13.84 -23.39
CA GLY A 377 -1.07 -12.55 -23.78
C GLY A 377 -1.46 -11.61 -22.63
N ARG A 378 -1.33 -12.03 -21.37
CA ARG A 378 -1.67 -11.28 -20.15
C ARG A 378 -0.43 -10.89 -19.36
N TYR A 379 -0.55 -9.94 -18.44
CA TYR A 379 0.59 -9.46 -17.64
C TYR A 379 0.62 -10.05 -16.22
N ILE A 380 1.83 -10.33 -15.74
CA ILE A 380 2.14 -10.72 -14.36
C ILE A 380 3.15 -9.70 -13.80
N VAL A 381 2.71 -8.89 -12.83
CA VAL A 381 3.54 -7.88 -12.16
C VAL A 381 4.02 -8.46 -10.84
N TYR A 382 5.26 -8.97 -10.77
CA TYR A 382 5.65 -9.83 -9.64
C TYR A 382 5.81 -9.13 -8.28
N SER A 383 6.10 -7.83 -8.26
CA SER A 383 6.02 -6.99 -7.06
C SER A 383 5.91 -5.52 -7.42
N LEU A 384 4.93 -4.83 -6.84
CA LEU A 384 4.77 -3.37 -6.91
C LEU A 384 5.58 -2.60 -5.84
N GLY A 385 6.21 -3.31 -4.89
CA GLY A 385 6.98 -2.73 -3.78
C GLY A 385 6.13 -1.95 -2.79
N ASN A 386 6.79 -1.20 -1.89
CA ASN A 386 6.09 -0.37 -0.90
C ASN A 386 5.54 0.92 -1.51
N PHE A 387 4.28 1.24 -1.22
CA PHE A 387 3.62 2.47 -1.68
C PHE A 387 3.36 3.41 -0.49
N CYS A 388 2.12 3.59 -0.02
CA CYS A 388 1.85 4.39 1.18
C CYS A 388 2.13 3.57 2.46
N PHE A 389 3.41 3.37 2.77
CA PHE A 389 3.86 2.35 3.72
C PHE A 389 4.32 2.93 5.08
N GLY A 390 3.45 2.91 6.08
CA GLY A 390 3.73 3.34 7.46
C GLY A 390 4.62 2.40 8.29
N GLY A 391 4.89 1.18 7.80
CA GLY A 391 5.66 0.15 8.50
C GLY A 391 7.16 0.42 8.66
N ASN A 392 7.73 1.43 7.99
CA ASN A 392 9.15 1.79 8.11
C ASN A 392 9.34 3.32 8.06
N SER A 393 10.24 3.85 8.92
CA SER A 393 10.61 5.27 9.00
C SER A 393 11.60 5.72 7.91
N ASN A 394 12.43 4.82 7.37
CA ASN A 394 13.38 5.09 6.28
C ASN A 394 13.82 3.78 5.57
N PRO A 395 13.07 3.28 4.58
CA PRO A 395 13.48 2.11 3.81
C PRO A 395 14.68 2.41 2.88
N LYS A 396 15.62 1.46 2.75
CA LYS A 396 16.82 1.60 1.90
C LYS A 396 16.46 1.76 0.41
N ASP A 397 15.58 0.88 -0.12
CA ASP A 397 14.94 1.10 -1.42
C ASP A 397 13.67 1.96 -1.24
N LYS A 398 13.43 2.87 -2.18
CA LYS A 398 12.25 3.75 -2.23
C LYS A 398 11.49 3.68 -3.55
N ASP A 399 12.01 2.92 -4.53
CA ASP A 399 11.38 2.77 -5.84
C ASP A 399 10.07 1.99 -5.74
N THR A 400 9.03 2.53 -6.36
CA THR A 400 7.73 1.87 -6.56
C THR A 400 7.13 2.33 -7.89
N MET A 401 5.93 1.87 -8.24
CA MET A 401 5.26 2.29 -9.47
C MET A 401 3.75 2.15 -9.34
N ILE A 402 3.04 2.92 -10.13
CA ILE A 402 1.67 2.58 -10.53
C ILE A 402 1.79 1.79 -11.83
N PHE A 403 1.32 0.54 -11.84
CA PHE A 403 1.08 -0.19 -13.08
C PHE A 403 -0.33 0.17 -13.58
N GLN A 404 -0.47 0.57 -14.84
CA GLN A 404 -1.77 0.93 -15.42
C GLN A 404 -2.01 0.13 -16.72
N GLN A 405 -3.15 -0.56 -16.76
CA GLN A 405 -3.64 -1.35 -17.89
C GLN A 405 -4.92 -0.72 -18.43
N LYS A 406 -4.99 -0.46 -19.74
CA LYS A 406 -6.24 -0.12 -20.41
C LYS A 406 -6.78 -1.35 -21.14
N PHE A 407 -7.68 -2.07 -20.47
CA PHE A 407 -8.40 -3.21 -21.04
C PHE A 407 -9.40 -2.72 -22.12
N SER A 408 -9.71 -3.59 -23.08
CA SER A 408 -10.78 -3.37 -24.06
C SER A 408 -11.72 -4.58 -24.18
N ILE A 409 -13.02 -4.28 -24.22
CA ILE A 409 -14.11 -5.25 -24.39
C ILE A 409 -14.81 -4.94 -25.72
N LYS A 410 -14.77 -5.86 -26.68
CA LYS A 410 -15.53 -5.78 -27.94
C LYS A 410 -16.43 -7.02 -28.04
N GLY A 411 -17.68 -6.87 -28.46
CA GLY A 411 -18.66 -7.97 -28.50
C GLY A 411 -18.86 -8.68 -27.16
N GLY A 412 -18.72 -7.96 -26.04
CA GLY A 412 -18.74 -8.55 -24.70
C GLY A 412 -17.58 -9.52 -24.38
N LYS A 413 -16.53 -9.58 -25.22
CA LYS A 413 -15.33 -10.41 -25.04
C LYS A 413 -14.10 -9.54 -24.74
N LEU A 414 -13.29 -9.95 -23.76
CA LEU A 414 -12.03 -9.30 -23.42
C LEU A 414 -10.98 -9.57 -24.51
N GLN A 415 -10.44 -8.50 -25.10
CA GLN A 415 -9.47 -8.59 -26.20
C GLN A 415 -8.06 -9.01 -25.68
N PRO A 416 -7.08 -9.29 -26.56
CA PRO A 416 -5.67 -9.48 -26.15
C PRO A 416 -5.02 -8.16 -25.69
N GLU A 417 -4.25 -8.18 -24.60
CA GLU A 417 -3.68 -6.93 -24.05
C GLU A 417 -2.36 -6.51 -24.74
N ASN A 418 -2.26 -5.23 -25.09
CA ASN A 418 -0.99 -4.57 -25.42
C ASN A 418 -0.87 -3.12 -24.87
N ASN A 419 -1.85 -2.66 -24.09
CA ASN A 419 -1.95 -1.28 -23.60
C ASN A 419 -1.66 -1.18 -22.09
N ALA A 420 -0.49 -1.66 -21.70
CA ALA A 420 0.07 -1.50 -20.36
C ALA A 420 1.15 -0.41 -20.32
N LYS A 421 1.24 0.30 -19.19
CA LYS A 421 2.37 1.17 -18.85
C LYS A 421 2.69 1.12 -17.37
N ILE A 422 3.93 1.40 -17.01
CA ILE A 422 4.29 1.81 -15.65
C ILE A 422 4.37 3.34 -15.57
N ILE A 423 3.99 3.89 -14.43
CA ILE A 423 4.26 5.26 -14.01
C ILE A 423 5.25 5.14 -12.85
N PRO A 424 6.56 5.42 -13.09
CA PRO A 424 7.59 5.39 -12.04
C PRO A 424 7.26 6.29 -10.86
N CYS A 425 7.42 5.77 -9.65
CA CYS A 425 7.15 6.47 -8.40
C CYS A 425 8.27 6.27 -7.37
N SER A 426 8.36 7.18 -6.40
CA SER A 426 9.05 6.94 -5.12
C SER A 426 8.01 6.93 -4.01
N LEU A 427 8.17 6.06 -3.03
CA LEU A 427 7.29 6.00 -1.84
C LEU A 427 7.41 7.23 -0.94
N SER A 428 8.50 8.00 -1.08
CA SER A 428 8.80 9.20 -0.27
C SER A 428 9.35 10.36 -1.11
N SER A 429 9.13 11.57 -0.62
CA SER A 429 9.78 12.79 -1.15
C SER A 429 11.24 12.95 -0.72
N HIS A 430 11.70 12.20 0.29
CA HIS A 430 12.99 12.43 0.96
C HIS A 430 13.95 11.25 0.85
N LYS A 431 15.26 11.53 0.82
CA LYS A 431 16.32 10.50 0.74
C LYS A 431 16.53 9.74 2.06
N LYS A 432 16.60 10.46 3.18
CA LYS A 432 16.93 9.92 4.53
C LYS A 432 15.69 9.62 5.42
N THR A 433 14.47 9.85 4.93
CA THR A 433 13.22 9.63 5.68
C THR A 433 12.08 9.16 4.78
N ASN A 434 11.05 8.60 5.40
CA ASN A 434 9.75 8.32 4.79
C ASN A 434 8.75 9.41 5.22
N ASP A 435 8.21 10.18 4.26
CA ASP A 435 7.09 11.11 4.49
C ASP A 435 5.72 10.48 4.23
N PHE A 436 5.68 9.18 3.87
CA PHE A 436 4.48 8.39 3.62
C PHE A 436 3.61 8.90 2.46
N GLN A 437 4.18 9.73 1.59
CA GLN A 437 3.49 10.36 0.47
C GLN A 437 4.13 9.96 -0.87
N PRO A 438 3.67 8.85 -1.50
CA PRO A 438 4.15 8.44 -2.81
C PRO A 438 4.04 9.55 -3.85
N ARG A 439 5.09 9.71 -4.65
CA ARG A 439 5.19 10.74 -5.70
C ARG A 439 5.55 10.11 -7.05
N ILE A 440 5.07 10.71 -8.13
CA ILE A 440 5.49 10.40 -9.50
C ILE A 440 6.94 10.89 -9.68
N LEU A 441 7.76 10.11 -10.41
CA LEU A 441 9.12 10.48 -10.79
C LEU A 441 9.17 11.16 -12.16
N SER A 442 10.07 12.13 -12.31
CA SER A 442 10.36 12.84 -13.55
C SER A 442 11.86 12.78 -13.87
N GLY A 443 12.29 13.45 -14.94
CA GLY A 443 13.71 13.70 -15.23
C GLY A 443 14.61 12.44 -15.21
N SER A 444 15.72 12.53 -14.48
CA SER A 444 16.70 11.46 -14.29
C SER A 444 16.15 10.29 -13.46
N GLU A 445 15.39 10.56 -12.39
CA GLU A 445 14.79 9.54 -11.52
C GLU A 445 13.87 8.60 -12.32
N LYS A 446 13.01 9.15 -13.18
CA LYS A 446 12.14 8.37 -14.09
C LYS A 446 12.98 7.46 -15.01
N LYS A 447 14.05 7.99 -15.60
CA LYS A 447 14.95 7.24 -16.49
C LYS A 447 15.67 6.10 -15.74
N GLN A 448 16.10 6.35 -14.50
CA GLN A 448 16.76 5.35 -13.65
C GLN A 448 15.81 4.22 -13.27
N LEU A 449 14.58 4.50 -12.84
CA LEU A 449 13.61 3.46 -12.50
C LEU A 449 13.19 2.64 -13.74
N ILE A 450 13.02 3.28 -14.91
CA ILE A 450 12.77 2.55 -16.16
C ILE A 450 13.96 1.64 -16.53
N LYS A 451 15.21 2.08 -16.32
CA LYS A 451 16.41 1.25 -16.50
C LYS A 451 16.44 0.07 -15.50
N LYS A 452 16.06 0.28 -14.24
CA LYS A 452 15.90 -0.78 -13.21
C LYS A 452 14.84 -1.78 -13.65
N MET A 453 13.64 -1.34 -14.03
CA MET A 453 12.54 -2.22 -14.43
C MET A 453 12.83 -3.01 -15.72
N ASN A 454 13.52 -2.43 -16.70
CA ASN A 454 14.04 -3.20 -17.85
C ASN A 454 15.07 -4.27 -17.42
N LYS A 455 16.02 -3.94 -16.52
CA LYS A 455 16.99 -4.93 -15.97
C LYS A 455 16.28 -6.10 -15.28
N LEU A 456 15.23 -5.81 -14.49
CA LEU A 456 14.45 -6.83 -13.79
C LEU A 456 13.57 -7.68 -14.74
N SER A 457 13.00 -7.06 -15.78
CA SER A 457 12.07 -7.71 -16.72
C SER A 457 12.75 -8.39 -17.92
N ARG A 458 14.07 -8.19 -18.11
CA ARG A 458 14.85 -8.74 -19.24
C ARG A 458 14.72 -10.26 -19.40
N LYS A 459 14.73 -11.05 -18.31
CA LYS A 459 14.53 -12.51 -18.35
C LYS A 459 13.05 -12.94 -18.41
N LEU A 460 12.12 -11.98 -18.47
CA LEU A 460 10.67 -12.17 -18.47
C LEU A 460 10.02 -11.69 -19.79
N LYS A 461 10.85 -11.41 -20.83
CA LYS A 461 10.44 -11.04 -22.18
C LYS A 461 9.51 -9.80 -22.27
N VAL A 462 9.69 -8.83 -21.37
CA VAL A 462 8.99 -7.53 -21.42
C VAL A 462 10.00 -6.39 -21.50
N SER A 463 9.79 -5.50 -22.48
CA SER A 463 10.49 -4.21 -22.59
C SER A 463 9.64 -3.08 -22.04
N ILE A 464 10.27 -2.00 -21.57
CA ILE A 464 9.58 -0.80 -21.07
C ILE A 464 10.21 0.45 -21.71
N SER A 465 9.42 1.22 -22.45
CA SER A 465 9.85 2.42 -23.15
C SER A 465 10.16 3.59 -22.22
N SER A 466 10.78 4.65 -22.75
CA SER A 466 11.01 5.92 -22.04
C SER A 466 9.71 6.64 -21.60
N SER A 467 8.59 6.41 -22.30
CA SER A 467 7.28 6.90 -21.85
C SER A 467 6.74 6.10 -20.66
N GLY A 468 7.13 4.83 -20.55
CA GLY A 468 6.70 3.86 -19.53
C GLY A 468 5.82 2.74 -20.10
N LYS A 469 5.48 2.78 -21.40
CA LYS A 469 4.69 1.74 -22.09
C LYS A 469 5.46 0.42 -22.13
N LEU A 470 4.75 -0.70 -21.91
CA LEU A 470 5.29 -2.04 -22.09
C LEU A 470 5.15 -2.49 -23.56
N ASN A 471 6.15 -3.20 -24.04
CA ASN A 471 6.09 -3.98 -25.29
C ASN A 471 6.67 -5.38 -25.01
#